data_AF-A0AAV5TTE8-F1
#
_entry.id   AF-A0AAV5TTE8-F1
#
_cell.length_a   1.000
_cell.length_b   1.000
_cell.length_c   1.000
_cell.angle_alpha   90.00
_cell.angle_beta   90.00
_cell.angle_gamma   90.00
#
_symmetry.space_group_name_H-M   'P 1'
#
loop_
_entity.id
_entity.type
_entity.pdbx_description
1 polymer ?
#
loop_
_entity_poly.entity_id
_entity_poly.type
_entity_poly.pdbx_seq_one_letter_code
_entity_poly.pdbx_strand_id
1 'polypeptide(L)'
;MNSIRKRFDSVTSWIRRKILRGSNNTGQVSFPDLQDDILVKIISYLDYPTRFKLRLNKRLGEFLDTIQNNFEGIHIQINLNNFVMSLTTSSRKPFIRFVVSNGLEHGLRRMAQNTYVREIEIDALGSPGGEAGGIYEAIFTFQCDKLTIHCNRVSECVLVMPQLRLRILLDHMLSNIREADIGLICTSLTAIDLS
;
A
#
# COMPACT_ATOMS: atom_id res chain seq x y z
N MET A 1 1.31 16.25 23.71
CA MET A 1 -0.11 15.82 23.67
C MET A 1 -1.12 16.97 23.49
N ASN A 2 -0.88 18.20 23.99
CA ASN A 2 -1.86 19.31 23.87
C ASN A 2 -2.04 19.90 22.45
N SER A 3 -1.08 19.74 21.54
CA SER A 3 -1.17 20.27 20.16
C SER A 3 -2.11 19.46 19.25
N ILE A 4 -2.12 18.13 19.40
CA ILE A 4 -2.96 17.22 18.59
C ILE A 4 -4.44 17.37 18.97
N ARG A 5 -4.73 17.49 20.28
CA ARG A 5 -6.10 17.64 20.79
C ARG A 5 -6.75 18.94 20.29
N LYS A 6 -6.02 20.07 20.35
CA LYS A 6 -6.48 21.37 19.80
C LYS A 6 -6.73 21.32 18.30
N ARG A 7 -5.89 20.63 17.53
CA ARG A 7 -6.12 20.42 16.08
C ARG A 7 -7.40 19.60 15.85
N PHE A 8 -7.61 18.54 16.63
CA PHE A 8 -8.80 17.70 16.52
C PHE A 8 -10.10 18.45 16.86
N ASP A 9 -10.11 19.28 17.91
CA ASP A 9 -11.26 20.10 18.30
C ASP A 9 -11.58 21.20 17.27
N SER A 10 -10.54 21.78 16.66
CA SER A 10 -10.67 22.74 15.56
C SER A 10 -11.27 22.10 14.30
N VAL A 11 -10.90 20.86 14.01
CA VAL A 11 -11.40 20.10 12.86
C VAL A 11 -12.84 19.68 13.07
N THR A 12 -13.17 19.12 14.22
CA THR A 12 -14.54 18.66 14.52
C THR A 12 -15.54 19.82 14.55
N SER A 13 -15.14 20.99 15.09
CA SER A 13 -15.96 22.20 15.05
C SER A 13 -16.09 22.81 13.65
N TRP A 14 -15.10 22.63 12.78
CA TRP A 14 -15.19 23.00 11.36
C TRP A 14 -16.11 22.05 10.58
N ILE A 15 -15.97 20.73 10.76
CA ILE A 15 -16.80 19.71 10.11
C ILE A 15 -18.27 19.91 10.49
N ARG A 16 -18.57 20.10 11.79
CA ARG A 16 -19.95 20.38 12.25
C ARG A 16 -20.54 21.62 11.57
N ARG A 17 -19.78 22.71 11.44
CA ARG A 17 -20.25 23.94 10.77
C ARG A 17 -20.52 23.76 9.27
N LYS A 18 -19.73 22.93 8.59
CA LYS A 18 -19.89 22.66 7.15
C LYS A 18 -21.08 21.73 6.87
N ILE A 19 -21.25 20.67 7.68
CA ILE A 19 -22.39 19.75 7.58
C ILE A 19 -23.72 20.50 7.84
N LEU A 20 -23.75 21.36 8.85
CA LEU A 20 -24.94 22.15 9.20
C LEU A 20 -25.31 23.23 8.15
N ARG A 21 -24.38 23.66 7.30
CA ARG A 21 -24.65 24.65 6.24
C ARG A 21 -25.10 24.03 4.92
N GLY A 22 -24.85 22.73 4.71
CA GLY A 22 -25.24 22.01 3.49
C GLY A 22 -26.56 21.26 3.59
N SER A 23 -27.08 21.04 4.81
CA SER A 23 -28.32 20.27 5.03
C SER A 23 -29.48 21.18 5.40
N ASN A 24 -30.34 21.48 4.43
CA ASN A 24 -31.64 22.12 4.67
C ASN A 24 -32.69 21.14 5.23
N ASN A 25 -32.33 19.88 5.45
CA ASN A 25 -33.24 18.85 5.97
C ASN A 25 -32.75 18.31 7.31
N THR A 26 -33.70 18.14 8.23
CA THR A 26 -33.58 17.57 9.58
C THR A 26 -33.27 16.06 9.59
N GLY A 27 -32.76 15.50 8.50
CA GLY A 27 -32.46 14.08 8.30
C GLY A 27 -31.00 13.76 8.56
N GLN A 28 -30.73 12.57 9.11
CA GLN A 28 -29.39 12.05 9.36
C GLN A 28 -28.53 12.13 8.08
N VAL A 29 -27.39 12.82 8.16
CA VAL A 29 -26.41 12.89 7.07
C VAL A 29 -25.60 11.60 7.08
N SER A 30 -25.65 10.83 5.98
CA SER A 30 -24.84 9.63 5.84
C SER A 30 -23.44 9.98 5.32
N PHE A 31 -22.44 9.14 5.59
CA PHE A 31 -21.04 9.40 5.18
C PHE A 31 -20.88 9.66 3.66
N PRO A 32 -21.59 8.96 2.75
CA PRO A 32 -21.59 9.26 1.32
C PRO A 32 -22.10 10.67 0.94
N ASP A 33 -22.95 11.27 1.77
CA ASP A 33 -23.55 12.60 1.52
C ASP A 33 -22.59 13.75 1.85
N LEU A 34 -21.43 13.44 2.43
CA LEU A 34 -20.42 14.44 2.74
C LEU A 34 -19.81 15.00 1.45
N GLN A 35 -19.52 16.31 1.45
CA GLN A 35 -18.77 16.97 0.38
C GLN A 35 -17.34 16.43 0.30
N ASP A 36 -16.74 16.44 -0.89
CA ASP A 36 -15.41 15.88 -1.12
C ASP A 36 -14.36 16.50 -0.20
N ASP A 37 -14.38 17.83 -0.02
CA ASP A 37 -13.46 18.57 0.85
C ASP A 37 -13.49 18.10 2.32
N ILE A 38 -14.65 17.67 2.81
CA ILE A 38 -14.80 17.10 4.15
C ILE A 38 -14.23 15.68 4.20
N LEU A 39 -14.53 14.87 3.18
CA LEU A 39 -14.02 13.50 3.07
C LEU A 39 -12.48 13.48 2.99
N VAL A 40 -11.88 14.37 2.18
CA VAL A 40 -10.43 14.59 2.10
C VAL A 40 -9.85 14.78 3.48
N LYS A 41 -10.48 15.69 4.24
CA LYS A 41 -9.98 16.10 5.53
C LYS A 41 -10.06 14.95 6.53
N ILE A 42 -11.16 14.20 6.56
CA ILE A 42 -11.30 13.00 7.40
C ILE A 42 -10.21 11.97 7.04
N ILE A 43 -10.04 11.65 5.76
CA ILE A 43 -9.06 10.68 5.28
C ILE A 43 -7.64 11.12 5.64
N SER A 44 -7.33 12.42 5.55
CA SER A 44 -6.01 12.96 5.91
C SER A 44 -5.63 12.72 7.37
N TYR A 45 -6.61 12.52 8.27
CA TYR A 45 -6.38 12.17 9.67
C TYR A 45 -6.25 10.67 9.93
N LEU A 46 -6.62 9.82 8.97
CA LEU A 46 -6.45 8.37 9.10
C LEU A 46 -4.98 8.00 8.88
N ASP A 47 -4.49 7.07 9.69
CA ASP A 47 -3.20 6.44 9.48
C ASP A 47 -3.26 5.49 8.27
N TYR A 48 -2.10 5.19 7.69
CA TYR A 48 -2.01 4.35 6.50
C TYR A 48 -2.69 2.97 6.66
N PRO A 49 -2.50 2.23 7.77
CA PRO A 49 -3.16 0.93 7.96
C PRO A 49 -4.68 1.03 7.91
N THR A 50 -5.27 2.09 8.47
CA THR A 50 -6.71 2.30 8.40
C THR A 50 -7.12 2.61 6.97
N ARG A 51 -6.36 3.43 6.24
CA ARG A 51 -6.63 3.72 4.81
C ARG A 51 -6.64 2.46 3.95
N PHE A 52 -5.72 1.53 4.18
CA PHE A 52 -5.69 0.23 3.49
C PHE A 52 -6.99 -0.57 3.67
N LYS A 53 -7.54 -0.53 4.89
CA LYS A 53 -8.74 -1.28 5.26
C LYS A 53 -10.05 -0.58 4.87
N LEU A 54 -10.00 0.67 4.41
CA LEU A 54 -11.21 1.37 3.99
C LEU A 54 -11.83 0.67 2.77
N ARG A 55 -13.09 0.28 2.93
CA ARG A 55 -13.96 -0.05 1.80
C ARG A 55 -14.40 1.27 1.15
N LEU A 56 -13.78 1.59 0.03
CA LEU A 56 -14.07 2.81 -0.71
C LEU A 56 -15.22 2.54 -1.68
N ASN A 57 -16.14 3.50 -1.80
CA ASN A 57 -16.99 3.57 -2.99
C ASN A 57 -16.17 4.18 -4.14
N LYS A 58 -16.71 4.13 -5.37
CA LYS A 58 -16.01 4.62 -6.58
C LYS A 58 -15.52 6.06 -6.42
N ARG A 59 -16.37 6.95 -5.90
CA ARG A 59 -16.06 8.36 -5.66
C ARG A 59 -14.89 8.57 -4.70
N LEU A 60 -14.86 7.81 -3.59
CA LEU A 60 -13.76 7.87 -2.61
C LEU A 60 -12.47 7.25 -3.14
N GLY A 61 -12.57 6.22 -3.99
CA GLY A 61 -11.44 5.62 -4.71
C GLY A 61 -10.76 6.63 -5.62
N GLU A 62 -11.52 7.18 -6.56
CA GLU A 62 -11.06 8.23 -7.50
C GLU A 62 -10.42 9.41 -6.76
N PHE A 63 -11.01 9.80 -5.63
CA PHE A 63 -10.45 10.86 -4.81
C PHE A 63 -9.10 10.48 -4.18
N LEU A 64 -9.00 9.30 -3.56
CA LEU A 64 -7.75 8.85 -2.95
C LEU A 64 -6.62 8.77 -3.98
N ASP A 65 -6.93 8.37 -5.21
CA ASP A 65 -5.97 8.32 -6.32
C ASP A 65 -5.34 9.69 -6.65
N THR A 66 -6.00 10.80 -6.29
CA THR A 66 -5.44 12.16 -6.44
C THR A 66 -4.42 12.55 -5.37
N ILE A 67 -4.40 11.84 -4.23
CA ILE A 67 -3.47 12.14 -3.13
C ILE A 67 -2.15 11.43 -3.39
N GLN A 68 -1.14 12.19 -3.80
CA GLN A 68 0.21 11.68 -3.95
C GLN A 68 0.84 11.38 -2.58
N ASN A 69 1.29 10.14 -2.41
CA ASN A 69 2.03 9.69 -1.22
C ASN A 69 3.51 9.54 -1.59
N ASN A 70 4.38 9.94 -0.68
CA ASN A 70 5.83 9.78 -0.82
C ASN A 70 6.37 9.06 0.41
N PHE A 71 6.94 7.88 0.20
CA PHE A 71 7.57 7.08 1.25
C PHE A 71 9.08 7.02 1.06
N GLU A 72 9.78 6.99 2.18
CA GLU A 72 11.23 6.77 2.18
C GLU A 72 11.53 5.29 1.98
N GLY A 73 10.76 4.42 2.64
CA GLY A 73 10.98 2.99 2.60
C GLY A 73 9.70 2.19 2.81
N ILE A 74 9.56 1.10 2.08
CA ILE A 74 8.58 0.06 2.35
C ILE A 74 9.34 -1.23 2.63
N HIS A 75 9.08 -1.86 3.76
CA HIS A 75 9.62 -3.17 4.11
C HIS A 75 8.50 -4.18 4.27
N ILE A 76 8.57 -5.29 3.55
CA ILE A 76 7.54 -6.32 3.53
C ILE A 76 8.17 -7.65 3.89
N GLN A 77 7.73 -8.24 5.00
CA GLN A 77 8.11 -9.60 5.37
C GLN A 77 6.97 -10.54 5.01
N ILE A 78 7.28 -11.48 4.12
CA ILE A 78 6.37 -12.52 3.65
C ILE A 78 6.71 -13.80 4.40
N ASN A 79 5.81 -14.23 5.30
CA ASN A 79 5.89 -15.51 5.99
C ASN A 79 4.81 -16.47 5.47
N LEU A 80 4.96 -17.77 5.74
CA LEU A 80 4.04 -18.84 5.29
C LEU A 80 2.55 -18.53 5.49
N ASN A 81 2.19 -17.90 6.62
CA ASN A 81 0.78 -17.66 6.99
C ASN A 81 0.44 -16.17 7.19
N ASN A 82 1.42 -15.26 7.10
CA ASN A 82 1.21 -13.87 7.48
C ASN A 82 2.10 -12.94 6.67
N PHE A 83 1.54 -11.77 6.36
CA PHE A 83 2.27 -10.67 5.76
C PHE A 83 2.44 -9.56 6.79
N VAL A 84 3.67 -9.11 6.95
CA VAL A 84 4.01 -7.98 7.80
C VAL A 84 4.52 -6.87 6.89
N MET A 85 3.80 -5.77 6.83
CA MET A 85 4.26 -4.57 6.14
C MET A 85 4.69 -3.52 7.17
N SER A 86 5.82 -2.90 6.91
CA SER A 86 6.35 -1.74 7.62
C SER A 86 6.57 -0.60 6.64
N LEU A 87 6.08 0.60 6.98
CA LEU A 87 6.27 1.82 6.18
C LEU A 87 7.22 2.76 6.92
N THR A 88 8.12 3.39 6.17
CA THR A 88 9.05 4.42 6.65
C THR A 88 8.79 5.73 5.90
N THR A 89 8.56 6.80 6.65
CA THR A 89 8.36 8.15 6.11
C THR A 89 9.61 9.01 6.31
N SER A 90 9.77 10.06 5.52
CA SER A 90 10.88 11.03 5.61
C SER A 90 10.90 11.82 6.93
N SER A 91 9.77 11.90 7.64
CA SER A 91 9.76 12.35 9.03
C SER A 91 10.41 11.27 9.92
N ARG A 92 11.38 11.63 10.76
CA ARG A 92 12.22 10.74 11.60
C ARG A 92 11.49 9.73 12.54
N LYS A 93 10.17 9.62 12.47
CA LYS A 93 9.29 8.49 12.85
C LYS A 93 8.08 8.49 11.89
N PRO A 94 7.44 7.36 11.51
CA PRO A 94 7.26 6.14 12.32
C PRO A 94 7.37 4.78 11.59
N PHE A 95 7.83 3.74 12.28
CA PHE A 95 7.58 2.33 11.92
C PHE A 95 6.09 2.04 12.08
N ILE A 96 5.33 1.92 10.99
CA ILE A 96 3.96 1.43 11.07
C ILE A 96 3.97 -0.03 10.63
N ARG A 97 4.10 -0.93 11.61
CA ARG A 97 4.01 -2.38 11.40
C ARG A 97 2.57 -2.81 11.52
N PHE A 98 2.04 -3.48 10.50
CA PHE A 98 0.71 -4.09 10.60
C PHE A 98 0.69 -5.45 9.89
N VAL A 99 -0.05 -6.38 10.51
CA VAL A 99 -0.29 -7.71 9.97
C VAL A 99 -1.52 -7.64 9.08
N VAL A 100 -1.38 -8.12 7.84
CA VAL A 100 -2.50 -8.20 6.90
C VAL A 100 -2.72 -9.65 6.55
N SER A 101 -3.89 -10.18 6.92
CA SER A 101 -4.26 -11.56 6.67
C SER A 101 -5.09 -11.74 5.40
N ASN A 102 -5.86 -10.72 4.95
CA ASN A 102 -6.70 -10.79 3.75
C ASN A 102 -6.74 -9.46 2.99
N GLY A 103 -6.73 -9.52 1.65
CA GLY A 103 -6.91 -8.34 0.79
C GLY A 103 -5.70 -7.40 0.70
N LEU A 104 -4.52 -7.85 1.16
CA LEU A 104 -3.29 -7.06 1.07
C LEU A 104 -2.99 -6.67 -0.37
N GLU A 105 -3.09 -7.62 -1.31
CA GLU A 105 -2.88 -7.37 -2.74
C GLU A 105 -3.70 -6.17 -3.24
N HIS A 106 -5.02 -6.15 -3.02
CA HIS A 106 -5.87 -5.05 -3.44
C HIS A 106 -5.50 -3.72 -2.77
N GLY A 107 -5.11 -3.78 -1.50
CA GLY A 107 -4.57 -2.64 -0.78
C GLY A 107 -3.31 -2.08 -1.44
N LEU A 108 -2.36 -2.94 -1.77
CA LEU A 108 -1.09 -2.61 -2.40
C LEU A 108 -1.28 -2.05 -3.80
N ARG A 109 -2.09 -2.69 -4.65
CA ARG A 109 -2.34 -2.21 -6.02
C ARG A 109 -2.92 -0.80 -6.03
N ARG A 110 -3.87 -0.53 -5.14
CA ARG A 110 -4.45 0.82 -4.98
C ARG A 110 -3.44 1.82 -4.46
N MET A 111 -2.60 1.42 -3.49
CA MET A 111 -1.56 2.31 -2.99
C MET A 111 -0.52 2.62 -4.08
N ALA A 112 -0.13 1.64 -4.89
CA ALA A 112 0.86 1.83 -5.95
C ALA A 112 0.48 2.92 -6.96
N GLN A 113 -0.82 3.09 -7.23
CA GLN A 113 -1.33 4.05 -8.24
C GLN A 113 -0.99 5.51 -7.96
N ASN A 114 -0.82 5.88 -6.69
CA ASN A 114 -0.62 7.27 -6.27
C ASN A 114 0.56 7.43 -5.31
N THR A 115 1.45 6.44 -5.26
CA THR A 115 2.53 6.39 -4.28
C THR A 115 3.87 6.22 -4.96
N TYR A 116 4.77 7.16 -4.66
CA TYR A 116 6.19 7.01 -4.93
C TYR A 116 6.91 6.55 -3.66
N VAL A 117 7.87 5.63 -3.83
CA VAL A 117 8.64 5.06 -2.73
C VAL A 117 10.11 5.13 -3.09
N ARG A 118 10.99 5.63 -2.23
CA ARG A 118 12.42 5.60 -2.56
C ARG A 118 12.96 4.17 -2.60
N GLU A 119 12.75 3.39 -1.54
CA GLU A 119 13.26 2.03 -1.43
C GLU A 119 12.17 1.03 -1.01
N ILE A 120 12.07 -0.09 -1.71
CA ILE A 120 11.22 -1.22 -1.34
C ILE A 120 12.12 -2.41 -1.04
N GLU A 121 11.93 -3.04 0.11
CA GLU A 121 12.66 -4.22 0.56
C GLU A 121 11.67 -5.34 0.91
N ILE A 122 11.88 -6.52 0.35
CA ILE A 122 11.04 -7.70 0.59
C ILE A 122 11.89 -8.80 1.23
N ASP A 123 11.51 -9.23 2.42
CA ASP A 123 12.05 -10.45 3.06
C ASP A 123 11.08 -11.60 2.84
N ALA A 124 11.43 -12.54 1.96
CA ALA A 124 10.72 -13.79 1.77
C ALA A 124 11.28 -14.86 2.71
N LEU A 125 10.46 -15.30 3.67
CA LEU A 125 10.79 -16.36 4.62
C LEU A 125 9.98 -17.63 4.31
N GLY A 126 10.68 -18.64 3.77
CA GLY A 126 10.10 -19.93 3.39
C GLY A 126 9.64 -20.00 1.94
N SER A 127 8.85 -21.02 1.59
CA SER A 127 8.20 -21.13 0.28
C SER A 127 6.90 -20.34 0.32
N PRO A 128 6.83 -19.14 -0.28
CA PRO A 128 5.59 -18.37 -0.28
C PRO A 128 4.47 -19.18 -0.97
N GLY A 129 3.30 -19.23 -0.34
CA GLY A 129 2.12 -19.86 -0.95
C GLY A 129 1.63 -19.10 -2.19
N GLY A 130 0.62 -19.64 -2.88
CA GLY A 130 0.10 -19.06 -4.13
C GLY A 130 -0.38 -17.60 -4.02
N GLU A 131 -0.80 -17.15 -2.82
CA GLU A 131 -1.23 -15.77 -2.56
C GLU A 131 -0.09 -14.74 -2.65
N ALA A 132 1.17 -15.16 -2.49
CA ALA A 132 2.28 -14.23 -2.57
C ALA A 132 2.49 -13.68 -3.99
N GLY A 133 2.12 -14.44 -5.03
CA GLY A 133 2.24 -14.01 -6.42
C GLY A 133 1.53 -12.68 -6.68
N GLY A 134 0.28 -12.55 -6.21
CA GLY A 134 -0.48 -11.30 -6.33
C GLY A 134 0.14 -10.13 -5.56
N ILE A 135 0.79 -10.42 -4.42
CA ILE A 135 1.50 -9.40 -3.64
C ILE A 135 2.74 -8.90 -4.37
N TYR A 136 3.55 -9.80 -4.94
CA TYR A 136 4.71 -9.40 -5.74
C TYR A 136 4.29 -8.57 -6.95
N GLU A 137 3.25 -9.00 -7.67
CA GLU A 137 2.69 -8.21 -8.77
C GLU A 137 2.26 -6.82 -8.31
N ALA A 138 1.55 -6.71 -7.18
CA ALA A 138 1.17 -5.41 -6.64
C ALA A 138 2.38 -4.55 -6.27
N ILE A 139 3.43 -5.15 -5.69
CA ILE A 139 4.67 -4.44 -5.36
C ILE A 139 5.38 -3.93 -6.62
N PHE A 140 5.41 -4.71 -7.70
CA PHE A 140 6.02 -4.29 -8.97
C PHE A 140 5.26 -3.17 -9.67
N THR A 141 4.04 -2.83 -9.23
CA THR A 141 3.32 -1.66 -9.76
C THR A 141 3.70 -0.34 -9.09
N PHE A 142 4.50 -0.37 -8.02
CA PHE A 142 4.98 0.86 -7.37
C PHE A 142 6.00 1.59 -8.23
N GLN A 143 5.95 2.91 -8.18
CA GLN A 143 7.04 3.76 -8.63
C GLN A 143 8.10 3.83 -7.53
N CYS A 144 9.30 3.33 -7.80
CA CYS A 144 10.38 3.40 -6.85
C CYS A 144 11.78 3.60 -7.45
N ASP A 145 12.71 4.10 -6.63
CA ASP A 145 14.11 4.16 -7.06
C ASP A 145 14.76 2.78 -6.96
N LYS A 146 14.55 2.07 -5.85
CA LYS A 146 15.20 0.80 -5.57
C LYS A 146 14.23 -0.26 -5.08
N LEU A 147 14.29 -1.45 -5.67
CA LEU A 147 13.61 -2.66 -5.17
C LEU A 147 14.64 -3.74 -4.84
N THR A 148 14.60 -4.24 -3.61
CA THR A 148 15.46 -5.32 -3.11
C THR A 148 14.62 -6.49 -2.63
N ILE A 149 14.93 -7.70 -3.08
CA ILE A 149 14.25 -8.93 -2.64
C ILE A 149 15.28 -9.86 -2.00
N HIS A 150 15.07 -10.18 -0.73
CA HIS A 150 15.86 -11.10 0.07
C HIS A 150 15.09 -12.41 0.27
N CYS A 151 15.58 -13.49 -0.32
CA CYS A 151 15.08 -14.83 -0.03
C CYS A 151 16.03 -15.50 0.95
N ASN A 152 15.69 -15.49 2.23
CA ASN A 152 16.56 -16.01 3.27
C ASN A 152 16.56 -17.54 3.30
N ARG A 153 17.74 -18.09 3.63
CA ARG A 153 18.23 -19.48 3.50
C ARG A 153 17.33 -20.56 4.14
N VAL A 154 16.18 -20.83 3.54
CA VAL A 154 15.58 -22.17 3.57
C VAL A 154 16.02 -22.85 2.28
N SER A 155 16.45 -24.10 2.37
CA SER A 155 17.19 -24.85 1.34
C SER A 155 16.57 -24.83 -0.06
N GLU A 156 15.28 -24.51 -0.18
CA GLU A 156 14.55 -24.38 -1.43
C GLU A 156 13.50 -23.25 -1.30
N CYS A 157 13.85 -22.01 -1.66
CA CYS A 157 12.86 -20.96 -1.87
C CYS A 157 12.33 -21.07 -3.30
N VAL A 158 11.22 -21.79 -3.49
CA VAL A 158 10.54 -21.85 -4.78
C VAL A 158 9.58 -20.67 -4.88
N LEU A 159 10.03 -19.62 -5.53
CA LEU A 159 9.18 -18.48 -5.85
C LEU A 159 8.36 -18.81 -7.10
N VAL A 160 7.17 -19.39 -6.90
CA VAL A 160 6.24 -19.64 -8.00
C VAL A 160 5.45 -18.36 -8.26
N MET A 161 5.67 -17.77 -9.43
CA MET A 161 4.98 -16.57 -9.90
C MET A 161 4.11 -16.93 -11.11
N PRO A 162 2.97 -17.62 -10.92
CA PRO A 162 2.27 -18.32 -11.99
C PRO A 162 1.58 -17.39 -13.01
N GLN A 163 1.48 -16.09 -12.73
CA GLN A 163 0.86 -15.10 -13.63
C GLN A 163 1.76 -13.92 -14.00
N LEU A 164 3.01 -13.89 -13.52
CA LEU A 164 3.98 -12.93 -13.99
C LEU A 164 4.47 -13.34 -15.37
N ARG A 165 3.73 -12.90 -16.38
CA ARG A 165 4.27 -12.83 -17.74
C ARG A 165 5.56 -12.02 -17.63
N LEU A 166 6.69 -12.62 -18.00
CA LEU A 166 8.00 -11.97 -17.94
C LEU A 166 7.96 -10.58 -18.60
N ARG A 167 7.14 -10.44 -19.65
CA ARG A 167 6.84 -9.16 -20.29
C ARG A 167 6.16 -8.12 -19.36
N ILE A 168 5.17 -8.49 -18.57
CA ILE A 168 4.52 -7.59 -17.60
C ILE A 168 5.54 -7.19 -16.53
N LEU A 169 6.33 -8.15 -16.03
CA LEU A 169 7.41 -7.85 -15.09
C LEU A 169 8.38 -6.84 -15.71
N LEU A 170 8.88 -7.09 -16.92
CA LEU A 170 9.83 -6.21 -17.60
C LEU A 170 9.22 -4.85 -17.94
N ASP A 171 8.02 -4.81 -18.51
CA ASP A 171 7.33 -3.57 -18.88
C ASP A 171 7.06 -2.69 -17.65
N HIS A 172 6.63 -3.28 -16.52
CA HIS A 172 6.36 -2.54 -15.29
C HIS A 172 7.63 -2.19 -14.51
N MET A 173 8.60 -3.09 -14.42
CA MET A 173 9.87 -2.82 -13.74
C MET A 173 10.68 -1.77 -14.50
N LEU A 174 10.80 -1.87 -15.82
CA LEU A 174 11.60 -0.93 -16.62
C LEU A 174 10.98 0.47 -16.68
N SER A 175 9.66 0.59 -16.51
CA SER A 175 8.98 1.90 -16.52
C SER A 175 8.90 2.55 -15.13
N ASN A 176 8.87 1.77 -14.05
CA ASN A 176 8.59 2.29 -12.71
C ASN A 176 9.73 2.14 -11.71
N ILE A 177 10.74 1.31 -12.00
CA ILE A 177 11.85 0.99 -11.09
C ILE A 177 13.17 1.40 -11.73
N ARG A 178 13.95 2.22 -11.03
CA ARG A 178 15.26 2.66 -11.55
C ARG A 178 16.35 1.62 -11.35
N GLU A 179 16.33 0.95 -10.20
CA GLU A 179 17.29 -0.06 -9.81
C GLU A 179 16.56 -1.26 -9.19
N ALA A 180 16.81 -2.44 -9.71
CA ALA A 180 16.28 -3.69 -9.16
C ALA A 180 17.43 -4.63 -8.82
N ASP A 181 17.50 -5.01 -7.55
CA ASP A 181 18.46 -5.99 -7.04
C ASP A 181 17.71 -7.23 -6.55
N ILE A 182 18.09 -8.38 -7.10
CA ILE A 182 17.53 -9.68 -6.77
C ILE A 182 18.66 -10.52 -6.17
N GLY A 183 18.78 -10.46 -4.84
CA GLY A 183 19.74 -11.24 -4.08
C GLY A 183 19.24 -12.67 -3.87
N LEU A 184 19.50 -13.56 -4.85
CA LEU A 184 19.14 -14.98 -4.77
C LEU A 184 20.39 -15.86 -4.74
N ILE A 185 20.42 -16.82 -3.81
CA ILE A 185 21.26 -18.02 -3.95
C ILE A 185 20.36 -19.07 -4.59
N CYS A 186 20.32 -19.12 -5.92
CA CYS A 186 19.50 -20.08 -6.66
C CYS A 186 20.37 -21.25 -7.16
N THR A 187 19.85 -22.47 -7.05
CA THR A 187 20.43 -23.66 -7.70
C THR A 187 20.02 -23.75 -9.16
N SER A 188 18.86 -23.19 -9.53
CA SER A 188 18.41 -23.04 -10.91
C SER A 188 17.45 -21.86 -11.05
N LEU A 189 17.45 -21.22 -12.22
CA LEU A 189 16.47 -20.21 -12.64
C LEU A 189 15.80 -20.74 -13.91
N THR A 190 14.51 -21.06 -13.84
CA THR A 190 13.76 -21.59 -14.98
C THR A 190 12.69 -20.60 -15.37
N ALA A 191 12.87 -19.94 -16.52
CA ALA A 191 11.80 -19.19 -17.15
C ALA A 191 10.88 -20.19 -17.87
N ILE A 192 9.61 -20.26 -17.47
CA ILE A 192 8.60 -21.06 -18.15
C ILE A 192 7.69 -20.08 -18.89
N ASP A 193 7.74 -20.12 -20.22
CA ASP A 193 6.77 -19.40 -21.04
C ASP A 193 5.46 -20.17 -20.98
N LEU A 194 4.45 -19.61 -20.32
CA LEU A 194 3.10 -20.18 -20.29
C LEU A 194 2.41 -19.78 -21.60
N SER A 195 2.60 -20.62 -22.62
CA SER A 195 1.90 -20.55 -23.91
C SER A 195 0.39 -20.65 -23.76
#